data_AF-A0A7R9YQW1-F1
#
_entry.id   AF-A0A7R9YQW1-F1
#
_cell.length_a   1.000
_cell.length_b   1.000
_cell.length_c   1.000
_cell.angle_alpha   90.00
_cell.angle_beta   90.00
_cell.angle_gamma   90.00
#
_symmetry.space_group_name_H-M   'P 1'
#
loop_
_entity.id
_entity.type
_entity.pdbx_description
1 polymer ?
#
loop_
_entity_poly.entity_id
_entity_poly.type
_entity_poly.pdbx_seq_one_letter_code
_entity_poly.pdbx_strand_id
1 'polypeptide(L)'
;ALPAAPAGDAIAAAWDADDAASAFTCLLCCEPSAVVAVSACGHDDVCGRCCLRLRLCYKDVRCPLCKQSNEAVVLCRARHDGSAPAFGELTAPGAAAQLWSRPMWARGVLVDSGGGAEGLHPLHERLTAMT
;
A
#
# COMPACT_ATOMS: atom_id res chain seq x y z
N ALA A 1 3.07 -22.71 -32.44
CA ALA A 1 4.05 -21.96 -31.64
C ALA A 1 3.27 -20.90 -30.87
N LEU A 2 3.24 -20.98 -29.54
CA LEU A 2 2.70 -19.89 -28.72
C LEU A 2 3.66 -18.69 -28.82
N PRO A 3 3.17 -17.44 -28.92
CA PRO A 3 4.03 -16.28 -28.90
C PRO A 3 4.71 -16.16 -27.52
N ALA A 4 6.01 -15.85 -27.54
CA ALA A 4 6.81 -15.63 -26.34
C ALA A 4 6.29 -14.41 -25.58
N ALA A 5 6.13 -14.54 -24.25
CA ALA A 5 5.77 -13.44 -23.38
C ALA A 5 6.92 -12.42 -23.31
N PRO A 6 6.70 -11.13 -23.63
CA PRO A 6 7.63 -10.07 -23.28
C PRO A 6 7.08 -9.39 -22.02
N ALA A 7 7.49 -9.77 -20.80
CA ALA A 7 6.76 -9.20 -19.64
C ALA A 7 7.50 -9.12 -18.29
N GLY A 8 8.17 -10.16 -17.80
CA GLY A 8 8.58 -10.21 -16.38
C GLY A 8 9.49 -9.06 -15.92
N ASP A 9 10.62 -8.87 -16.60
CA ASP A 9 11.64 -7.90 -16.19
C ASP A 9 11.24 -6.45 -16.53
N ALA A 10 10.48 -6.25 -17.60
CA ALA A 10 10.01 -4.93 -18.01
C ALA A 10 8.91 -4.40 -17.06
N ILE A 11 8.03 -5.28 -16.57
CA ILE A 11 6.99 -4.92 -15.59
C ILE A 11 7.64 -4.60 -14.23
N ALA A 12 8.64 -5.39 -13.80
CA ALA A 12 9.37 -5.13 -12.56
C ALA A 12 10.13 -3.79 -12.60
N ALA A 13 10.84 -3.51 -13.70
CA ALA A 13 11.55 -2.25 -13.87
C ALA A 13 10.64 -1.01 -13.87
N ALA A 14 9.42 -1.13 -14.41
CA ALA A 14 8.41 -0.07 -14.35
C ALA A 14 7.95 0.19 -12.90
N TRP A 15 7.78 -0.87 -12.10
CA TRP A 15 7.41 -0.74 -10.69
C TRP A 15 8.48 -0.06 -9.84
N ASP A 16 9.76 -0.37 -10.08
CA ASP A 16 10.88 0.22 -9.35
C ASP A 16 11.03 1.72 -9.66
N ALA A 17 10.78 2.12 -10.92
CA ALA A 17 10.82 3.52 -11.33
C ALA A 17 9.68 4.36 -10.69
N ASP A 18 8.45 3.83 -10.71
CA ASP A 18 7.29 4.47 -10.06
C ASP A 18 7.51 4.62 -8.56
N ASP A 19 8.10 3.59 -7.94
CA ASP A 19 8.34 3.58 -6.51
C ASP A 19 9.43 4.56 -6.09
N ALA A 20 10.50 4.68 -6.88
CA ALA A 20 11.57 5.63 -6.60
C ALA A 20 11.07 7.08 -6.63
N ALA A 21 10.12 7.41 -7.50
CA ALA A 21 9.53 8.75 -7.60
C ALA A 21 8.59 9.11 -6.42
N SER A 22 8.12 8.11 -5.67
CA SER A 22 7.10 8.26 -4.63
C SER A 22 7.49 7.63 -3.29
N ALA A 23 8.79 7.48 -3.02
CA ALA A 23 9.27 6.80 -1.82
C ALA A 23 9.33 7.72 -0.59
N PHE A 24 8.94 7.16 0.56
CA PHE A 24 9.22 7.72 1.89
C PHE A 24 10.07 6.72 2.70
N THR A 25 10.68 7.19 3.80
CA THR A 25 11.44 6.31 4.71
C THR A 25 10.56 5.84 5.85
N CYS A 26 10.37 4.52 5.97
CA CYS A 26 9.56 3.93 7.03
C CYS A 26 10.22 4.09 8.41
N LEU A 27 9.50 4.58 9.42
CA LEU A 27 10.04 4.72 10.79
C LEU A 27 10.24 3.40 11.53
N LEU A 28 9.69 2.28 11.05
CA LEU A 28 9.84 0.98 11.70
C LEU A 28 11.02 0.17 11.19
N CYS A 29 11.21 0.13 9.86
CA CYS A 29 12.30 -0.65 9.25
C CYS A 29 13.42 0.23 8.69
N CYS A 30 13.27 1.55 8.68
CA CYS A 30 14.25 2.50 8.14
C CYS A 30 14.63 2.25 6.67
N GLU A 31 13.73 1.61 5.91
CA GLU A 31 13.90 1.33 4.48
C GLU A 31 12.99 2.25 3.65
N PRO A 32 13.41 2.62 2.43
CA PRO A 32 12.55 3.34 1.50
C PRO A 32 11.37 2.47 1.06
N SER A 33 10.21 3.08 0.90
CA SER A 33 8.98 2.42 0.46
C SER A 33 8.07 3.38 -0.27
N ALA A 34 7.49 2.96 -1.38
CA ALA A 34 6.44 3.71 -2.07
C ALA A 34 5.03 3.39 -1.55
N VAL A 35 4.88 2.29 -0.80
CA VAL A 35 3.58 1.88 -0.24
C VAL A 35 3.51 2.28 1.22
N VAL A 36 2.52 3.10 1.53
CA VAL A 36 2.27 3.67 2.86
C VAL A 36 1.02 3.06 3.48
N ALA A 37 1.02 2.88 4.79
CA ALA A 37 -0.09 2.35 5.57
C ALA A 37 -0.76 3.49 6.33
N VAL A 38 -1.95 3.90 5.88
CA VAL A 38 -2.71 5.01 6.47
C VAL A 38 -3.88 4.47 7.29
N SER A 39 -4.13 5.08 8.44
CA SER A 39 -5.22 4.71 9.35
C SER A 39 -5.95 5.92 9.89
N ALA A 40 -7.10 5.70 10.53
CA ALA A 40 -7.92 6.79 11.08
C ALA A 40 -7.19 7.68 12.11
N CYS A 41 -6.09 7.20 12.73
CA CYS A 41 -5.27 8.02 13.62
C CYS A 41 -4.32 8.99 12.89
N GLY A 42 -4.31 9.02 11.56
CA GLY A 42 -3.58 10.01 10.75
C GLY A 42 -2.09 9.74 10.54
N HIS A 43 -1.46 8.88 11.34
CA HIS A 43 -0.07 8.47 11.13
C HIS A 43 0.12 7.71 9.81
N ASP A 44 1.07 8.18 9.00
CA ASP A 44 1.41 7.68 7.68
C ASP A 44 2.93 7.39 7.50
N ASP A 45 3.72 7.42 8.58
CA ASP A 45 5.17 7.16 8.48
C ASP A 45 5.57 5.66 8.47
N VAL A 46 4.63 4.77 8.15
CA VAL A 46 4.81 3.31 8.24
C VAL A 46 4.51 2.64 6.91
N CYS A 47 5.44 1.81 6.43
CA CYS A 47 5.26 1.10 5.17
C CYS A 47 4.24 -0.04 5.26
N GLY A 48 3.66 -0.38 4.11
CA GLY A 48 2.71 -1.50 3.99
C GLY A 48 3.28 -2.83 4.48
N ARG A 49 4.56 -3.12 4.22
CA ARG A 49 5.22 -4.36 4.67
C ARG A 49 5.26 -4.47 6.20
N CYS A 50 5.63 -3.41 6.90
CA CYS A 50 5.66 -3.41 8.36
C CYS A 50 4.24 -3.51 8.95
N CYS A 51 3.27 -2.80 8.37
CA CYS A 51 1.87 -2.92 8.76
C CYS A 51 1.34 -4.36 8.60
N LEU A 52 1.59 -4.98 7.45
CA LEU A 52 1.21 -6.37 7.18
C LEU A 52 1.87 -7.32 8.17
N ARG A 53 3.17 -7.14 8.46
CA ARG A 53 3.87 -7.97 9.46
C ARG A 53 3.24 -7.86 10.85
N LEU A 54 2.88 -6.65 11.29
CA LEU A 54 2.15 -6.42 12.56
C LEU A 54 0.82 -7.17 12.60
N ARG A 55 0.02 -7.06 11.54
CA ARG A 55 -1.32 -7.66 11.50
C ARG A 55 -1.30 -9.17 11.25
N LEU A 56 -0.43 -9.67 10.38
CA LEU A 56 -0.34 -11.09 10.02
C LEU A 56 0.41 -11.91 11.07
N CYS A 57 1.60 -11.46 11.47
CA CYS A 57 2.48 -12.23 12.35
C CYS A 57 2.16 -11.98 13.82
N TYR A 58 2.00 -10.71 14.20
CA TYR A 58 1.82 -10.33 15.60
C TYR A 58 0.35 -10.19 16.02
N LYS A 59 -0.58 -10.24 15.05
CA LYS A 59 -2.02 -10.04 15.27
C LYS A 59 -2.36 -8.71 15.96
N ASP A 60 -1.48 -7.72 15.85
CA ASP A 60 -1.66 -6.40 16.43
C ASP A 60 -2.29 -5.46 15.42
N VAL A 61 -3.42 -4.86 15.80
CA VAL A 61 -4.19 -3.91 14.98
C VAL A 61 -4.01 -2.46 15.45
N ARG A 62 -3.19 -2.23 16.46
CA ARG A 62 -2.92 -0.88 16.96
C ARG A 62 -1.92 -0.16 16.07
N CYS A 63 -2.05 1.17 16.00
CA CYS A 63 -1.02 2.01 15.41
C CYS A 63 0.32 1.75 16.12
N PRO A 64 1.41 1.46 15.42
CA PRO A 64 2.71 1.27 16.04
C PRO A 64 3.27 2.57 16.65
N LEU A 65 2.79 3.74 16.20
CA LEU A 65 3.24 5.06 16.69
C LEU A 65 2.44 5.50 17.93
N CYS A 66 1.13 5.75 17.80
CA CYS A 66 0.31 6.26 18.91
C CYS A 66 -0.43 5.19 19.72
N LYS A 67 -0.34 3.91 19.35
CA LYS A 67 -0.99 2.77 20.02
C LYS A 67 -2.53 2.77 20.00
N GLN A 68 -3.17 3.71 19.31
CA GLN A 68 -4.61 3.69 19.09
C GLN A 68 -5.04 2.43 18.33
N SER A 69 -6.17 1.84 18.71
CA SER A 69 -6.76 0.70 17.97
C SER A 69 -7.24 1.17 16.59
N ASN A 70 -6.77 0.49 15.54
CA ASN A 70 -7.18 0.76 14.16
C ASN A 70 -7.81 -0.49 13.56
N GLU A 71 -9.14 -0.53 13.46
CA GLU A 71 -9.83 -1.67 12.87
C GLU A 71 -9.55 -1.79 11.37
N ALA A 72 -9.42 -0.66 10.69
CA ALA A 72 -9.08 -0.56 9.28
C ALA A 72 -7.77 0.21 9.04
N VAL A 73 -6.98 -0.27 8.09
CA VAL A 73 -5.80 0.41 7.51
C VAL A 73 -5.92 0.30 6.00
N VAL A 74 -5.61 1.40 5.30
CA VAL A 74 -5.50 1.42 3.84
C VAL A 74 -4.02 1.41 3.46
N LEU A 75 -3.64 0.52 2.55
CA LEU A 75 -2.36 0.55 1.86
C LEU A 75 -2.53 1.32 0.56
N CYS A 76 -1.80 2.41 0.38
CA CYS A 76 -1.83 3.23 -0.82
C CYS A 76 -0.41 3.64 -1.23
N ARG A 77 -0.28 4.30 -2.39
CA ARG A 77 0.98 4.88 -2.81
C ARG A 77 1.20 6.18 -2.04
N ALA A 78 2.43 6.42 -1.59
CA ALA A 78 2.82 7.73 -1.14
C ALA A 78 2.78 8.71 -2.32
N ARG A 79 2.52 9.99 -2.03
CA ARG A 79 2.55 11.07 -3.01
C ARG A 79 4.02 11.39 -3.33
N HIS A 80 4.25 12.10 -4.44
CA HIS A 80 5.59 12.48 -4.88
C HIS A 80 6.31 13.43 -3.91
N ASP A 81 5.58 14.09 -3.02
CA ASP A 81 6.12 14.91 -1.93
C ASP A 81 6.44 14.10 -0.65
N GLY A 82 6.27 12.77 -0.69
CA GLY A 82 6.50 11.85 0.43
C GLY A 82 5.34 11.78 1.42
N SER A 83 4.26 12.56 1.24
CA SER A 83 3.08 12.51 2.11
C SER A 83 2.07 11.45 1.66
N ALA A 84 1.18 10.99 2.55
CA ALA A 84 0.10 10.10 2.18
C ALA A 84 -1.25 10.83 2.04
N PRO A 85 -2.18 10.35 1.19
CA PRO A 85 -3.58 10.76 1.28
C PRO A 85 -4.16 10.42 2.65
N ALA A 86 -5.02 11.28 3.18
CA ALA A 86 -5.63 11.08 4.49
C ALA A 86 -6.57 9.87 4.47
N PHE A 87 -6.70 9.16 5.60
CA PHE A 87 -7.59 8.00 5.68
C PHE A 87 -9.02 8.32 5.25
N GLY A 88 -9.56 9.47 5.70
CA GLY A 88 -10.91 9.91 5.35
C GLY A 88 -11.11 10.19 3.85
N GLU A 89 -10.05 10.61 3.15
CA GLU A 89 -10.06 10.81 1.69
C GLU A 89 -10.21 9.45 0.98
N LEU A 90 -9.41 8.46 1.39
CA LEU A 90 -9.40 7.11 0.82
C LEU A 90 -10.70 6.34 1.11
N THR A 91 -11.30 6.55 2.28
CA THR A 91 -12.53 5.86 2.69
C THR A 91 -13.81 6.63 2.37
N ALA A 92 -13.72 7.77 1.69
CA ALA A 92 -14.91 8.53 1.29
C ALA A 92 -15.79 7.68 0.36
N PRO A 93 -17.14 7.81 0.37
CA PRO A 93 -18.03 6.90 -0.36
C PRO A 93 -17.72 6.69 -1.86
N GLY A 94 -17.16 7.69 -2.55
CA GLY A 94 -16.73 7.57 -3.95
C GLY A 94 -15.33 6.95 -4.14
N ALA A 95 -14.43 7.11 -3.16
CA ALA A 95 -13.09 6.53 -3.18
C ALA A 95 -13.08 5.10 -2.62
N ALA A 96 -13.96 4.80 -1.67
CA ALA A 96 -14.10 3.48 -1.04
C ALA A 96 -14.45 2.37 -2.06
N ALA A 97 -15.11 2.72 -3.17
CA ALA A 97 -15.37 1.78 -4.28
C ALA A 97 -14.09 1.28 -4.96
N GLN A 98 -12.98 2.02 -4.81
CA GLN A 98 -11.65 1.68 -5.30
C GLN A 98 -10.81 0.96 -4.24
N LEU A 99 -11.33 0.78 -3.02
CA LEU A 99 -10.64 0.00 -2.00
C LEU A 99 -10.90 -1.48 -2.24
N TRP A 100 -9.83 -2.20 -2.47
CA TRP A 100 -9.85 -3.63 -2.67
C TRP A 100 -9.44 -4.35 -1.39
N SER A 101 -10.17 -5.39 -1.04
CA SER A 101 -9.77 -6.28 0.05
C SER A 101 -9.89 -7.72 -0.42
N ARG A 102 -8.80 -8.49 -0.28
CA ARG A 102 -8.88 -9.95 -0.33
C ARG A 102 -9.04 -10.48 1.09
N PRO A 103 -9.88 -11.52 1.29
CA PRO A 103 -10.10 -12.12 2.61
C PRO A 103 -8.82 -12.67 3.28
N MET A 104 -7.69 -12.75 2.58
CA MET A 104 -6.43 -13.31 3.10
C MET A 104 -5.33 -12.29 3.44
N TRP A 105 -5.51 -10.99 3.19
CA TRP A 105 -4.43 -9.98 3.28
C TRP A 105 -4.20 -9.35 4.67
N ALA A 106 -4.68 -10.01 5.72
CA ALA A 106 -4.76 -9.54 7.12
C ALA A 106 -6.05 -8.78 7.44
N ARG A 107 -6.53 -8.99 8.68
CA ARG A 107 -7.78 -8.41 9.18
C ARG A 107 -7.76 -6.89 9.05
N GLY A 108 -8.77 -6.34 8.37
CA GLY A 108 -8.96 -4.90 8.24
C GLY A 108 -7.90 -4.18 7.40
N VAL A 109 -7.20 -4.90 6.51
CA VAL A 109 -6.32 -4.26 5.52
C VAL A 109 -7.10 -4.08 4.23
N LEU A 110 -7.15 -2.84 3.78
CA LEU A 110 -7.68 -2.41 2.49
C LEU A 110 -6.50 -1.98 1.63
N VAL A 111 -6.58 -2.21 0.33
CA VAL A 111 -5.57 -1.76 -0.62
C VAL A 111 -6.25 -0.83 -1.59
N ASP A 112 -5.74 0.39 -1.68
CA ASP A 112 -6.15 1.32 -2.70
C ASP A 112 -5.80 0.72 -4.07
N SER A 113 -6.81 0.51 -4.92
CA SER A 113 -6.57 0.06 -6.29
C SER A 113 -5.85 1.13 -7.10
N GLY A 114 -5.91 2.39 -6.63
CA GLY A 114 -5.40 3.56 -7.33
C GLY A 114 -6.22 3.77 -8.58
N GLY A 115 -7.04 4.82 -8.62
CA GLY A 115 -7.40 5.43 -9.89
C GLY A 115 -6.09 5.82 -10.56
N GLY A 116 -5.59 4.98 -11.48
CA GLY A 116 -4.25 5.09 -12.03
C GLY A 116 -4.01 6.51 -12.52
N ALA A 117 -3.08 7.22 -11.87
CA ALA A 117 -2.38 8.28 -12.58
C ALA A 117 -1.82 7.62 -13.85
N GLU A 118 -2.15 8.17 -15.03
CA GLU A 118 -1.88 7.55 -16.33
C GLU A 118 -0.47 6.95 -16.36
N GLY A 119 -0.39 5.62 -16.43
CA GLY A 119 0.87 4.87 -16.50
C GLY A 119 1.23 4.02 -15.27
N LEU A 120 0.64 4.23 -14.08
CA LEU A 120 0.96 3.42 -12.89
C LEU A 120 0.13 2.13 -12.79
N HIS A 121 0.81 1.01 -12.56
CA HIS A 121 0.15 -0.29 -12.35
C HIS A 121 -0.65 -0.31 -11.03
N PRO A 122 -1.86 -0.90 -11.00
CA PRO A 122 -2.67 -1.00 -9.79
C PRO A 122 -1.94 -1.71 -8.65
N LEU A 123 -1.94 -1.12 -7.46
CA LEU A 123 -1.22 -1.66 -6.29
C LEU A 123 -1.67 -3.07 -5.89
N HIS A 124 -2.97 -3.34 -6.04
CA HIS A 124 -3.54 -4.64 -5.71
C HIS A 124 -3.02 -5.76 -6.63
N GLU A 125 -2.72 -5.46 -7.90
CA GLU A 125 -2.15 -6.45 -8.83
C GLU A 125 -0.70 -6.77 -8.44
N ARG A 126 0.07 -5.74 -8.07
CA ARG A 126 1.44 -5.91 -7.61
C ARG A 126 1.52 -6.72 -6.32
N LEU A 127 0.70 -6.39 -5.32
CA LEU A 127 0.63 -7.17 -4.08
C LEU A 127 0.15 -8.61 -4.29
N THR A 128 -0.64 -8.86 -5.34
CA THR A 128 -1.06 -10.22 -5.73
C THR A 128 0.05 -11.00 -6.46
N ALA A 129 0.89 -10.32 -7.24
CA ALA A 129 1.98 -10.95 -7.99
C ALA A 129 3.19 -11.35 -7.13
N MET A 130 3.27 -10.88 -5.87
CA MET A 130 4.35 -11.18 -4.92
C MET A 130 4.14 -12.49 -4.13
N THR A 131 3.08 -13.26 -4.42
CA THR A 131 2.79 -14.58 -3.83
C THR A 131 2.95 -15.70 -4.84
#